data_AF-A0A524Q4P8-F1
#
_entry.id   AF-A0A524Q4P8-F1
#
_cell.length_a   1.000
_cell.length_b   1.000
_cell.length_c   1.000
_cell.angle_alpha   90.00
_cell.angle_beta   90.00
_cell.angle_gamma   90.00
#
_symmetry.space_group_name_H-M   'P 1'
#
loop_
_entity.id
_entity.type
_entity.pdbx_description
1 polymer ?
#
loop_
_entity_poly.entity_id
_entity_poly.type
_entity_poly.pdbx_seq_one_letter_code
_entity_poly.pdbx_strand_id
1 'polypeptide(L)'
;MDASVNRIPSSKDERALIFGIRIRGSDSEEAVLSLDEMELLVRTAGAVVIDKKVLKREKIDASYIVGRGSLDDIERTVREKEIRLVVFDLN
;
A
#
# COMPACT_ATOMS: atom_id res chain seq x y z
N MET A 1 -15.95 12.07 23.11
CA MET A 1 -14.94 11.23 22.43
C MET A 1 -15.09 11.49 20.95
N ASP A 2 -14.38 12.49 20.42
CA ASP A 2 -14.20 12.60 18.97
C ASP A 2 -13.22 11.50 18.59
N ALA A 3 -13.75 10.33 18.25
CA ALA A 3 -13.02 9.45 17.37
C ALA A 3 -12.94 10.20 16.04
N SER A 4 -11.89 11.01 15.90
CA SER A 4 -11.34 11.38 14.62
C SER A 4 -10.90 10.06 13.96
N VAL A 5 -11.88 9.27 13.52
CA VAL A 5 -11.65 8.17 12.60
C VAL A 5 -10.97 8.86 11.43
N ASN A 6 -9.71 8.49 11.15
CA ASN A 6 -8.96 8.96 9.98
C ASN A 6 -9.71 8.51 8.74
N ARG A 7 -10.82 9.19 8.44
CA ARG A 7 -11.61 8.98 7.26
C ARG A 7 -10.81 9.61 6.15
N ILE A 8 -10.28 8.77 5.29
CA ILE A 8 -9.76 9.20 4.01
C ILE A 8 -10.86 10.09 3.38
N PRO A 9 -10.59 11.36 3.07
CA PRO A 9 -11.59 12.22 2.45
C PRO A 9 -12.13 11.50 1.22
N SER A 10 -13.42 11.15 1.25
CA SER A 10 -14.05 10.46 0.12
C SER A 10 -14.12 11.44 -1.03
N SER A 11 -13.13 11.38 -1.91
CA SER A 11 -13.11 12.08 -3.19
C SER A 11 -12.82 11.06 -4.27
N LYS A 12 -13.43 11.25 -5.45
CA LYS A 12 -13.09 10.45 -6.64
C LYS A 12 -11.62 10.59 -7.05
N ASP A 13 -10.91 11.54 -6.45
CA ASP A 13 -9.52 11.86 -6.73
C ASP A 13 -8.54 11.17 -5.77
N GLU A 14 -9.03 10.46 -4.74
CA GLU A 14 -8.15 9.76 -3.80
C GLU A 14 -7.64 8.44 -4.38
N ARG A 15 -6.68 8.56 -5.28
CA ARG A 15 -6.04 7.47 -6.01
C ARG A 15 -5.03 6.78 -5.11
N ALA A 16 -5.20 5.47 -4.92
CA ALA A 16 -4.43 4.68 -3.96
C ALA A 16 -3.51 3.66 -4.65
N LEU A 17 -2.33 3.46 -4.06
CA LEU A 17 -1.37 2.44 -4.42
C LEU A 17 -1.08 1.57 -3.21
N ILE A 18 -1.23 0.26 -3.34
CA ILE A 18 -1.11 -0.69 -2.22
C ILE A 18 0.17 -1.54 -2.39
N PHE A 19 0.92 -1.70 -1.31
CA PHE A 19 2.11 -2.54 -1.26
C PHE A 19 2.03 -3.55 -0.12
N GLY A 20 2.07 -4.84 -0.46
CA GLY A 20 2.28 -5.91 0.51
C GLY A 20 3.77 -6.17 0.67
N ILE A 21 4.33 -5.86 1.83
CA ILE A 21 5.75 -6.06 2.12
C ILE A 21 5.90 -7.42 2.78
N ARG A 22 6.71 -8.29 2.16
CA ARG A 22 6.87 -9.67 2.59
C ARG A 22 8.33 -10.00 2.82
N ILE A 23 8.66 -10.48 4.02
CA ILE A 23 10.00 -10.94 4.38
C ILE A 23 10.16 -12.39 3.89
N ARG A 24 11.37 -12.80 3.49
CA ARG A 24 11.67 -14.20 3.13
C ARG A 24 11.04 -15.20 4.10
N GLY A 25 10.34 -16.20 3.54
CA GLY A 25 9.67 -17.26 4.29
C GLY A 25 8.15 -17.09 4.41
N SER A 26 7.58 -15.95 3.99
CA SER A 26 6.13 -15.75 3.91
C SER A 26 5.49 -16.56 2.78
N ASP A 27 4.30 -17.13 3.03
CA ASP A 27 3.50 -17.80 2.01
C ASP A 27 3.01 -16.79 0.95
N SER A 28 3.18 -17.13 -0.33
CA SER A 28 2.72 -16.30 -1.44
C SER A 28 1.20 -16.24 -1.57
N GLU A 29 0.48 -17.31 -1.20
CA GLU A 29 -0.99 -17.33 -1.29
C GLU A 29 -1.61 -16.44 -0.22
N GLU A 30 -1.10 -16.52 1.01
CA GLU A 30 -1.51 -15.65 2.12
C GLU A 30 -1.27 -14.17 1.81
N ALA A 31 -0.13 -13.85 1.17
CA ALA A 31 0.17 -12.49 0.74
C ALA A 31 -0.84 -11.92 -0.26
N VAL A 32 -1.32 -12.76 -1.19
CA VAL A 32 -2.32 -12.36 -2.18
C VAL A 32 -3.67 -12.14 -1.50
N LEU A 33 -4.12 -13.07 -0.66
CA LEU A 33 -5.38 -12.95 0.08
C LEU A 33 -5.43 -11.69 0.96
N SER A 34 -4.33 -11.44 1.68
CA SER A 34 -4.18 -10.24 2.50
C SER A 34 -4.25 -8.95 1.65
N LEU A 35 -3.63 -8.93 0.46
CA LEU A 35 -3.72 -7.77 -0.43
C LEU A 35 -5.10 -7.60 -1.08
N ASP A 36 -5.82 -8.69 -1.36
CA ASP A 36 -7.20 -8.63 -1.83
C ASP A 36 -8.13 -8.03 -0.76
N GLU A 37 -7.97 -8.43 0.50
CA GLU A 37 -8.67 -7.83 1.63
C GLU A 37 -8.32 -6.35 1.79
N MET A 38 -7.03 -6.00 1.73
CA MET A 38 -6.58 -4.61 1.84
C MET A 38 -7.18 -3.73 0.74
N GLU A 39 -7.26 -4.24 -0.49
CA GLU A 39 -7.93 -3.53 -1.58
C GLU A 39 -9.41 -3.26 -1.28
N LEU A 40 -10.13 -4.23 -0.71
CA LEU A 40 -11.53 -4.05 -0.31
C LEU A 40 -11.66 -2.98 0.78
N LEU A 41 -10.81 -3.01 1.80
CA LEU A 41 -10.81 -2.01 2.88
C LEU A 41 -10.54 -0.61 2.36
N VAL A 42 -9.53 -0.44 1.50
CA VAL A 42 -9.17 0.86 0.91
C VAL A 42 -10.30 1.39 0.01
N ARG A 43 -10.95 0.52 -0.76
CA ARG A 43 -12.11 0.89 -1.58
C ARG A 43 -13.32 1.30 -0.73
N THR A 44 -13.63 0.55 0.33
CA THR A 44 -14.73 0.88 1.24
C THR A 44 -14.48 2.15 2.04
N ALA A 45 -13.21 2.48 2.31
CA ALA A 45 -12.80 3.75 2.89
C ALA A 45 -12.93 4.94 1.92
N GLY A 46 -13.22 4.70 0.64
CA GLY A 46 -13.55 5.72 -0.34
C GLY A 46 -12.44 6.08 -1.33
N ALA A 47 -11.34 5.31 -1.37
CA ALA A 47 -10.25 5.52 -2.32
C ALA A 47 -10.41 4.66 -3.59
N VAL A 48 -9.80 5.13 -4.68
CA VAL A 48 -9.73 4.40 -5.96
C VAL A 48 -8.39 3.68 -6.03
N VAL A 49 -8.39 2.36 -5.85
CA VAL A 49 -7.16 1.56 -5.95
C VAL A 49 -6.71 1.47 -7.40
N ILE A 50 -5.56 2.06 -7.70
CA ILE A 50 -4.96 2.14 -9.04
C ILE A 50 -4.11 0.90 -9.35
N ASP A 51 -3.41 0.37 -8.35
CA ASP A 51 -2.50 -0.76 -8.50
C ASP A 51 -2.18 -1.36 -7.12
N LYS A 52 -1.79 -2.64 -7.08
CA LYS A 52 -1.33 -3.32 -5.88
C LYS A 52 -0.17 -4.26 -6.19
N LYS A 53 0.86 -4.27 -5.34
CA LYS A 53 2.10 -5.03 -5.59
C LYS A 53 2.63 -5.69 -4.33
N VAL A 54 3.20 -6.88 -4.48
CA VAL A 54 4.00 -7.51 -3.41
C VAL A 54 5.46 -7.09 -3.57
N LEU A 55 6.04 -6.53 -2.52
CA LEU A 55 7.48 -6.24 -2.42
C LEU A 55 8.14 -7.27 -1.50
N LYS A 56 8.96 -8.12 -2.11
CA LYS A 56 9.77 -9.09 -1.35
C LYS A 56 11.01 -8.41 -0.79
N ARG A 57 11.29 -8.64 0.49
CA ARG A 57 12.43 -8.09 1.23
C ARG A 57 13.20 -9.22 1.91
N GLU A 58 14.52 -9.10 1.90
CA GLU A 58 15.39 -9.94 2.73
C GLU A 58 15.25 -9.58 4.22
N LYS A 59 15.14 -8.28 4.48
CA LYS A 59 14.93 -7.69 5.81
C LYS A 59 14.34 -6.29 5.66
N ILE A 60 13.64 -5.84 6.69
CA ILE A 60 13.22 -4.44 6.84
C ILE A 60 14.42 -3.63 7.34
N ASP A 61 14.65 -2.47 6.74
CA ASP A 61 15.65 -1.51 7.19
C ASP A 61 14.94 -0.37 7.95
N ALA A 62 15.58 0.15 9.00
CA ALA A 62 15.02 1.22 9.82
C ALA A 62 14.83 2.54 9.06
N SER A 63 15.60 2.76 7.98
CA SER A 63 15.50 3.97 7.17
C SER A 63 14.31 3.89 6.20
N TYR A 64 14.13 2.75 5.53
CA TYR A 64 13.07 2.55 4.54
C TYR A 64 12.59 1.10 4.52
N ILE A 65 11.30 0.93 4.80
CA ILE A 65 10.66 -0.39 4.82
C ILE A 65 10.66 -1.08 3.44
N VAL A 66 10.50 -0.28 2.38
CA VAL A 66 10.53 -0.72 0.97
C VAL A 66 11.95 -0.82 0.39
N GLY A 67 12.94 -0.17 1.04
CA GLY A 67 14.30 0.01 0.54
C GLY A 67 14.43 1.13 -0.50
N ARG A 68 15.64 1.68 -0.66
CA ARG A 68 15.92 2.83 -1.53
C ARG A 68 15.54 2.60 -3.01
N GLY A 69 15.91 1.46 -3.60
CA GLY A 69 15.61 1.20 -5.01
C GLY A 69 14.12 1.19 -5.32
N SER A 70 13.32 0.52 -4.47
CA SER A 70 11.86 0.52 -4.61
C SER A 70 11.25 1.91 -4.37
N LEU A 71 11.86 2.74 -3.52
CA LEU A 71 11.37 4.08 -3.23
C LEU A 71 11.36 4.95 -4.50
N ASP A 72 12.44 4.92 -5.29
CA ASP A 72 12.53 5.71 -6.53
C ASP A 72 11.44 5.30 -7.54
N ASP A 73 11.16 4.00 -7.66
CA ASP A 73 10.08 3.47 -8.51
C ASP A 73 8.68 3.84 -8.00
N ILE A 74 8.49 3.82 -6.67
CA ILE A 74 7.25 4.25 -6.02
C ILE A 74 7.01 5.73 -6.29
N GLU A 75 8.01 6.59 -6.09
CA GLU A 75 7.88 8.02 -6.33
C GLU A 75 7.54 8.33 -7.79
N ARG A 76 8.18 7.63 -8.74
CA ARG A 76 7.87 7.76 -10.15
C ARG A 76 6.41 7.38 -10.42
N THR A 77 5.96 6.24 -9.90
CA THR A 77 4.58 5.77 -10.04
C THR A 77 3.59 6.76 -9.41
N VAL A 78 3.91 7.31 -8.25
CA VAL A 78 3.08 8.29 -7.54
C VAL A 78 2.87 9.54 -8.39
N ARG A 79 3.95 10.06 -8.99
CA ARG A 79 3.90 11.23 -9.88
C ARG A 79 3.14 10.94 -11.17
N GLU A 80 3.48 9.84 -11.85
CA GLU A 80 2.90 9.48 -13.16
C GLU A 80 1.41 9.13 -13.08
N LYS A 81 0.99 8.47 -12.00
CA LYS A 81 -0.39 8.02 -11.83
C LYS A 81 -1.23 8.93 -10.92
N GLU A 82 -0.68 10.07 -10.49
CA GLU A 82 -1.33 11.04 -9.59
C GLU A 82 -1.87 10.38 -8.30
N ILE A 83 -1.05 9.52 -7.69
CA ILE A 83 -1.42 8.82 -6.45
C ILE A 83 -1.44 9.82 -5.29
N ARG A 84 -2.49 9.76 -4.47
CA ARG A 84 -2.66 10.59 -3.27
C ARG A 84 -2.51 9.79 -1.97
N LEU A 85 -2.75 8.48 -2.05
CA LEU A 85 -2.63 7.55 -0.93
C LEU A 85 -1.69 6.39 -1.27
N VAL A 86 -0.71 6.14 -0.41
CA VAL A 86 0.11 4.91 -0.47
C VAL A 86 -0.15 4.10 0.79
N VAL A 87 -0.52 2.84 0.62
CA VAL A 87 -0.83 1.92 1.72
C VAL A 87 0.24 0.82 1.75
N PHE A 88 0.81 0.60 2.93
CA PHE A 88 1.75 -0.49 3.17
C PHE A 88 1.11 -1.51 4.10
N ASP A 89 0.99 -2.73 3.63
CA ASP A 89 0.62 -3.89 4.42
C ASP A 89 1.86 -4.71 4.76
N LEU A 90 2.00 -5.08 6.04
CA LEU A 90 3.14 -5.82 6.58
C LEU A 90 2.76 -7.18 7.15
N ASN A 91 1.48 -7.54 7.04
CA ASN A 91 0.96 -8.79 7.58
C ASN A 91 1.45 -10.00 6.77
#